data_AF-A0A087B6A6-F1
#
_entry.id   AF-A0A087B6A6-F1
#
_cell.length_a   1.000
_cell.length_b   1.000
_cell.length_c   1.000
_cell.angle_alpha   90.00
_cell.angle_beta   90.00
_cell.angle_gamma   90.00
#
_symmetry.space_group_name_H-M   'P 1'
#
loop_
_entity.id
_entity.type
_entity.pdbx_description
1 polymer ?
#
loop_
_entity_poly.entity_id
_entity_poly.type
_entity_poly.pdbx_seq_one_letter_code
_entity_poly.pdbx_strand_id
1 'polypeptide(L)'
;MKNWETLDADEVKLLTRHYTAGRAGHKIDKIILHHNAGNLSIQGCWDVWQTSEASAHYQVDSNGRIGQLVYDSDTAWHAGDALANYTGIGIEHADISSNPWRISDKCLDNGAHLVAALCRYYKLGRPQYGKNVFFHRDFCATECPASIAGSQRDAYFKRAGEWYDAMQAGKTNINTQQGDDDMVTTQDMEKIAKLTADKVWLHKLPSGAVARDMISPACQNAFWLRDHGVPNIMNRVAVCETKVTAMETAMNALAKSVGANPADIAKIVEDAVKNKLDEIDIQITATPKA
;
A
#
# COMPACT_ATOMS: atom_id res chain seq x y z
N MET A 1 4.48 -10.40 -1.46
CA MET A 1 3.43 -11.44 -1.37
C MET A 1 2.69 -11.50 -2.68
N LYS A 2 2.30 -12.70 -3.12
CA LYS A 2 1.42 -12.91 -4.28
C LYS A 2 -0.03 -12.59 -3.94
N ASN A 3 -0.45 -12.86 -2.71
CA ASN A 3 -1.82 -12.58 -2.25
C ASN A 3 -1.84 -12.28 -0.76
N TRP A 4 -2.35 -11.10 -0.39
CA TRP A 4 -2.43 -10.64 1.00
C TRP A 4 -3.67 -11.18 1.75
N GLU A 5 -4.70 -11.64 1.04
CA GLU A 5 -5.93 -12.20 1.66
C GLU A 5 -5.75 -13.68 2.03
N THR A 6 -5.03 -14.46 1.21
CA THR A 6 -4.77 -15.88 1.45
C THR A 6 -3.40 -16.14 2.07
N LEU A 7 -2.61 -15.08 2.28
CA LEU A 7 -1.24 -15.12 2.78
C LEU A 7 -0.26 -15.89 1.87
N ASP A 8 -0.43 -15.78 0.55
CA ASP A 8 0.48 -16.42 -0.40
C ASP A 8 1.80 -15.64 -0.50
N ALA A 9 2.87 -16.23 0.03
CA ALA A 9 4.24 -15.70 -0.08
C ALA A 9 4.72 -15.57 -1.53
N ASP A 10 5.70 -14.68 -1.77
CA ASP A 10 6.36 -14.59 -3.07
C ASP A 10 7.08 -15.92 -3.39
N GLU A 11 7.61 -16.55 -2.35
CA GLU A 11 8.32 -17.81 -2.40
C GLU A 11 7.93 -18.67 -1.20
N VAL A 12 7.54 -19.92 -1.45
CA VAL A 12 7.35 -20.92 -0.40
C VAL A 12 8.57 -21.81 -0.42
N LYS A 13 9.39 -21.73 0.62
CA LYS A 13 10.66 -22.45 0.74
C LYS A 13 10.76 -23.08 2.13
N LEU A 14 9.97 -24.13 2.33
CA LEU A 14 9.78 -24.68 3.65
C LEU A 14 11.02 -25.40 4.17
N LEU A 15 11.26 -25.28 5.47
CA LEU A 15 12.22 -26.08 6.19
C LEU A 15 11.71 -27.52 6.37
N THR A 16 12.63 -28.46 6.47
CA THR A 16 12.34 -29.87 6.80
C THR A 16 12.75 -30.23 8.23
N ARG A 17 13.27 -29.26 8.99
CA ARG A 17 13.83 -29.41 10.34
C ARG A 17 13.74 -28.10 11.11
N HIS A 18 14.04 -28.17 12.40
CA HIS A 18 14.08 -27.02 13.31
C HIS A 18 12.75 -26.27 13.42
N TYR A 19 11.66 -27.03 13.41
CA TYR A 19 10.31 -26.61 13.76
C TYR A 19 9.61 -27.80 14.43
N THR A 20 8.51 -27.53 15.14
CA THR A 20 7.65 -28.58 15.70
C THR A 20 6.35 -28.62 14.90
N ALA A 21 5.93 -29.82 14.46
CA ALA A 21 4.67 -29.98 13.77
C ALA A 21 3.47 -29.62 14.68
N GLY A 22 2.51 -28.87 14.15
CA GLY A 22 1.39 -28.34 14.90
C GLY A 22 1.77 -27.24 15.89
N ARG A 23 0.78 -26.83 16.70
CA ARG A 23 0.92 -25.76 17.71
C ARG A 23 0.59 -26.22 19.13
N ALA A 24 0.71 -27.52 19.40
CA ALA A 24 0.39 -28.14 20.69
C ALA A 24 -1.00 -27.76 21.27
N GLY A 25 -2.00 -27.58 20.40
CA GLY A 25 -3.37 -27.19 20.79
C GLY A 25 -3.58 -25.68 21.00
N HIS A 26 -2.53 -24.87 20.85
CA HIS A 26 -2.62 -23.42 20.93
C HIS A 26 -3.09 -22.80 19.61
N LYS A 27 -3.72 -21.63 19.71
CA LYS A 27 -4.06 -20.78 18.57
C LYS A 27 -2.99 -19.71 18.40
N ILE A 28 -2.86 -19.23 17.17
CA ILE A 28 -2.09 -18.00 16.89
C ILE A 28 -2.83 -16.83 17.53
N ASP A 29 -2.14 -16.08 18.39
CA ASP A 29 -2.68 -14.89 19.04
C ASP A 29 -1.81 -13.64 18.83
N LYS A 30 -0.60 -13.80 18.30
CA LYS A 30 0.33 -12.69 18.10
C LYS A 30 1.35 -12.89 16.98
N ILE A 31 1.96 -11.78 16.61
CA ILE A 31 3.08 -11.71 15.68
C ILE A 31 4.31 -11.25 16.46
N ILE A 32 5.47 -11.85 16.18
CA ILE A 32 6.73 -11.52 16.85
C ILE A 32 7.72 -11.06 15.78
N LEU A 33 8.16 -9.81 15.88
CA LEU A 33 9.06 -9.19 14.92
C LEU A 33 10.52 -9.46 15.29
N HIS A 34 11.28 -9.82 14.26
CA HIS A 34 12.71 -10.07 14.32
C HIS A 34 13.46 -9.27 13.25
N HIS A 35 14.76 -9.15 13.44
CA HIS A 35 15.70 -8.77 12.39
C HIS A 35 16.78 -9.86 12.29
N ASN A 36 17.37 -9.99 11.10
CA ASN A 36 18.30 -11.07 10.82
C ASN A 36 19.67 -10.91 11.51
N ALA A 37 19.98 -9.72 12.03
CA ALA A 37 21.35 -9.29 12.34
C ALA A 37 22.28 -9.41 11.11
N GLY A 38 21.74 -9.06 9.94
CA GLY A 38 22.41 -9.21 8.65
C GLY A 38 21.48 -9.02 7.45
N ASN A 39 22.05 -8.95 6.25
CA ASN A 39 21.27 -8.82 5.01
C ASN A 39 21.10 -10.18 4.33
N LEU A 40 20.17 -11.00 4.84
CA LEU A 40 19.91 -12.32 4.24
C LEU A 40 18.71 -12.28 3.29
N SER A 41 18.84 -12.99 2.18
CA SER A 41 17.70 -13.32 1.31
C SER A 41 16.84 -14.43 1.92
N ILE A 42 15.71 -14.74 1.28
CA ILE A 42 14.87 -15.90 1.63
C ILE A 42 15.71 -17.19 1.61
N GLN A 43 16.53 -17.38 0.59
CA GLN A 43 17.46 -18.50 0.48
C GLN A 43 18.50 -18.47 1.62
N GLY A 44 19.08 -17.29 1.93
CA GLY A 44 20.07 -17.16 2.99
C GLY A 44 19.54 -17.52 4.38
N CYS A 45 18.33 -17.06 4.74
CA CYS A 45 17.70 -17.49 6.01
C CYS A 45 17.43 -18.99 6.02
N TRP A 46 16.93 -19.54 4.91
CA TRP A 46 16.71 -20.98 4.79
C TRP A 46 18.01 -21.78 4.98
N ASP A 47 19.13 -21.32 4.40
CA ASP A 47 20.44 -21.98 4.49
C ASP A 47 20.96 -21.98 5.94
N VAL A 48 20.86 -20.85 6.65
CA VAL A 48 21.27 -20.73 8.06
C VAL A 48 20.55 -21.75 8.93
N TRP A 49 19.23 -21.88 8.75
CA TRP A 49 18.40 -22.78 9.55
C TRP A 49 18.47 -24.25 9.13
N GLN A 50 19.33 -24.62 8.16
CA GLN A 50 19.66 -26.03 7.95
C GLN A 50 20.52 -26.61 9.08
N THR A 51 21.30 -25.75 9.76
CA THR A 51 22.24 -26.16 10.81
C THR A 51 22.02 -25.46 12.14
N SER A 52 21.39 -24.29 12.17
CA SER A 52 21.00 -23.62 13.41
C SER A 52 19.66 -24.15 13.91
N GLU A 53 19.58 -24.53 15.18
CA GLU A 53 18.35 -24.98 15.86
C GLU A 53 17.39 -23.81 16.16
N ALA A 54 17.02 -23.07 15.12
CA ALA A 54 16.10 -21.95 15.14
C ALA A 54 15.35 -21.88 13.80
N SER A 55 14.21 -21.20 13.77
CA SER A 55 13.47 -20.92 12.54
C SER A 55 12.44 -19.83 12.77
N ALA A 56 11.95 -19.19 11.69
CA ALA A 56 10.76 -18.34 11.72
C ALA A 56 9.79 -18.71 10.59
N HIS A 57 8.55 -18.22 10.66
CA HIS A 57 7.52 -18.55 9.67
C HIS A 57 7.77 -17.79 8.37
N TYR A 58 8.16 -16.51 8.47
CA TYR A 58 8.37 -15.64 7.31
C TYR A 58 9.73 -14.94 7.35
N GLN A 59 10.28 -14.67 6.17
CA GLN A 59 11.43 -13.81 5.92
C GLN A 59 11.05 -12.67 4.98
N VAL A 60 11.44 -11.44 5.33
CA VAL A 60 11.34 -10.26 4.46
C VAL A 60 12.75 -9.82 4.07
N ASP A 61 13.11 -9.97 2.80
CA ASP A 61 14.43 -9.55 2.34
C ASP A 61 14.54 -8.02 2.15
N SER A 62 15.76 -7.53 1.93
CA SER A 62 16.03 -6.08 1.79
C SER A 62 15.41 -5.45 0.53
N ASN A 63 14.92 -6.25 -0.41
CA ASN A 63 14.13 -5.81 -1.55
C ASN A 63 12.61 -5.88 -1.31
N GLY A 64 12.20 -6.35 -0.13
CA GLY A 64 10.80 -6.51 0.27
C GLY A 64 10.18 -7.83 -0.21
N ARG A 65 10.93 -8.79 -0.76
CA ARG A 65 10.35 -10.10 -1.09
C ARG A 65 10.06 -10.86 0.19
N ILE A 66 8.93 -11.56 0.22
CA ILE A 66 8.48 -12.33 1.37
C ILE A 66 8.52 -13.82 1.04
N GLY A 67 9.26 -14.56 1.86
CA GLY A 67 9.34 -16.01 1.81
C GLY A 67 8.66 -16.66 3.01
N GLN A 68 7.92 -17.76 2.80
CA GLN A 68 7.44 -18.61 3.89
C GLN A 68 8.39 -19.78 4.08
N LEU A 69 8.88 -19.95 5.30
CA LEU A 69 9.94 -20.90 5.69
C LEU A 69 9.41 -21.98 6.64
N VAL A 70 8.36 -21.70 7.42
CA VAL A 70 7.59 -22.68 8.20
C VAL A 70 6.11 -22.38 7.99
N TYR A 71 5.29 -23.43 7.85
CA TYR A 71 3.84 -23.24 7.76
C TYR A 71 3.28 -22.64 9.04
N ASP A 72 2.31 -21.74 8.92
CA ASP A 72 1.64 -21.13 10.08
C ASP A 72 0.96 -22.17 10.98
N SER A 73 0.58 -23.33 10.44
CA SER A 73 0.02 -24.46 11.21
C SER A 73 1.03 -25.15 12.11
N ASP A 74 2.33 -24.95 11.86
CA ASP A 74 3.42 -25.53 12.62
C ASP A 74 4.06 -24.46 13.52
N THR A 75 4.91 -24.90 14.44
CA THR A 75 5.60 -24.03 15.41
C THR A 75 7.04 -23.82 14.98
N ALA A 76 7.36 -22.62 14.48
CA ALA A 76 8.74 -22.20 14.29
C ALA A 76 9.44 -21.90 15.63
N TRP A 77 10.76 -22.09 15.69
CA TRP A 77 11.58 -21.92 16.90
C TRP A 77 12.28 -20.56 16.89
N HIS A 78 11.53 -19.47 17.06
CA HIS A 78 12.06 -18.11 16.86
C HIS A 78 12.24 -17.29 18.14
N ALA A 79 11.46 -17.53 19.20
CA ALA A 79 11.33 -16.58 20.31
C ALA A 79 12.20 -16.88 21.54
N GLY A 80 12.87 -18.04 21.58
CA GLY A 80 13.54 -18.53 22.79
C GLY A 80 12.61 -18.86 23.96
N ASP A 81 11.28 -18.75 23.77
CA ASP A 81 10.24 -19.07 24.74
C ASP A 81 9.21 -20.02 24.11
N ALA A 82 8.92 -21.13 24.79
CA ALA A 82 8.10 -22.21 24.23
C ALA A 82 6.66 -21.78 23.98
N LEU A 83 6.03 -21.08 24.94
CA LEU A 83 4.67 -20.60 24.78
C LEU A 83 4.60 -19.56 23.67
N ALA A 84 5.61 -18.69 23.58
CA ALA A 84 5.70 -17.68 22.54
C ALA A 84 5.82 -18.28 21.15
N ASN A 85 6.58 -19.37 20.99
CA ASN A 85 6.64 -20.14 19.75
C ASN A 85 5.29 -20.78 19.42
N TYR A 86 4.62 -21.44 20.37
CA TYR A 86 3.32 -22.08 20.11
C TYR A 86 2.23 -21.10 19.68
N THR A 87 2.27 -19.86 20.17
CA THR A 87 1.20 -18.86 19.96
C THR A 87 1.56 -17.76 18.95
N GLY A 88 2.84 -17.64 18.60
CA GLY A 88 3.36 -16.55 17.78
C GLY A 88 3.67 -16.94 16.33
N ILE A 89 3.46 -16.00 15.41
CA ILE A 89 4.07 -16.01 14.08
C ILE A 89 5.32 -15.13 14.10
N GLY A 90 6.50 -15.75 14.03
CA GLY A 90 7.79 -15.06 13.85
C GLY A 90 8.02 -14.57 12.41
N ILE A 91 8.41 -13.31 12.26
CA ILE A 91 8.80 -12.68 10.99
C ILE A 91 10.21 -12.09 11.11
N GLU A 92 11.12 -12.57 10.28
CA GLU A 92 12.49 -12.05 10.14
C GLU A 92 12.58 -10.95 9.08
N HIS A 93 13.42 -9.93 9.34
CA HIS A 93 13.61 -8.77 8.47
C HIS A 93 15.10 -8.56 8.18
N ALA A 94 15.47 -8.54 6.90
CA ALA A 94 16.85 -8.30 6.51
C ALA A 94 17.29 -6.86 6.79
N ASP A 95 18.43 -6.73 7.47
CA ASP A 95 19.10 -5.46 7.69
C ASP A 95 19.84 -4.99 6.42
N ILE A 96 20.18 -3.71 6.37
CA ILE A 96 21.04 -3.08 5.35
C ILE A 96 22.25 -2.35 5.94
N SER A 97 22.32 -2.24 7.27
CA SER A 97 23.46 -1.69 8.01
C SER A 97 23.55 -2.35 9.38
N SER A 98 24.74 -2.32 10.01
CA SER A 98 25.00 -2.95 11.32
C SER A 98 25.39 -2.00 12.45
N ASN A 99 25.75 -0.75 12.15
CA ASN A 99 25.99 0.28 13.17
C ASN A 99 25.61 1.68 12.65
N PRO A 100 24.39 2.17 12.93
CA PRO A 100 23.30 1.45 13.60
C PRO A 100 22.70 0.36 12.69
N TRP A 101 22.06 -0.65 13.30
CA TRP A 101 21.17 -1.55 12.57
C TRP A 101 20.04 -0.75 11.90
N ARG A 102 19.68 -1.11 10.66
CA ARG A 102 18.52 -0.58 9.93
C ARG A 102 18.03 -1.59 8.91
N ILE A 103 16.72 -1.60 8.67
CA ILE A 103 16.09 -2.27 7.52
C ILE A 103 15.83 -1.27 6.39
N SER A 104 15.74 -1.74 5.15
CA SER A 104 15.39 -0.89 4.00
C SER A 104 13.93 -0.44 4.04
N ASP A 105 13.59 0.61 3.30
CA ASP A 105 12.20 1.08 3.17
C ASP A 105 11.28 0.01 2.56
N LYS A 106 11.79 -0.79 1.62
CA LYS A 106 11.04 -1.90 1.01
C LYS A 106 10.78 -3.04 2.00
N CYS A 107 11.79 -3.38 2.80
CA CYS A 107 11.66 -4.38 3.86
C CYS A 107 10.67 -3.90 4.94
N LEU A 108 10.76 -2.62 5.32
CA LEU A 108 9.82 -2.00 6.28
C LEU A 108 8.39 -2.02 5.75
N ASP A 109 8.16 -1.55 4.51
CA ASP A 109 6.83 -1.45 3.93
C ASP A 109 6.15 -2.83 3.80
N ASN A 110 6.85 -3.80 3.18
CA ASN A 110 6.28 -5.13 2.97
C ASN A 110 6.21 -5.95 4.26
N GLY A 111 7.16 -5.79 5.19
CA GLY A 111 7.06 -6.38 6.52
C GLY A 111 5.85 -5.85 7.28
N ALA A 112 5.64 -4.54 7.28
CA ALA A 112 4.48 -3.92 7.89
C ALA A 112 3.16 -4.37 7.23
N HIS A 113 3.13 -4.53 5.90
CA HIS A 113 1.96 -5.09 5.20
C HIS A 113 1.71 -6.55 5.58
N LEU A 114 2.76 -7.37 5.69
CA LEU A 114 2.62 -8.76 6.14
C LEU A 114 2.04 -8.85 7.55
N VAL A 115 2.49 -7.99 8.46
CA VAL A 115 1.93 -7.87 9.82
C VAL A 115 0.45 -7.54 9.77
N ALA A 116 0.06 -6.55 8.96
CA ALA A 116 -1.34 -6.18 8.76
C ALA A 116 -2.19 -7.35 8.22
N ALA A 117 -1.68 -8.06 7.21
CA ALA A 117 -2.34 -9.18 6.59
C ALA A 117 -2.55 -10.35 7.57
N LEU A 118 -1.51 -10.72 8.32
CA LEU A 118 -1.57 -11.75 9.36
C LEU A 118 -2.55 -11.37 10.48
N CYS A 119 -2.47 -10.13 10.97
CA CYS A 119 -3.41 -9.61 11.97
C CYS A 119 -4.86 -9.71 11.51
N ARG A 120 -5.14 -9.42 10.23
CA ARG A 120 -6.48 -9.53 9.65
C ARG A 120 -6.91 -10.97 9.44
N TYR A 121 -6.04 -11.80 8.87
CA TYR A 121 -6.32 -13.22 8.57
C TYR A 121 -6.66 -14.00 9.85
N TYR A 122 -5.85 -13.83 10.89
CA TYR A 122 -6.05 -14.49 12.19
C TYR A 122 -6.98 -13.73 13.14
N LYS A 123 -7.59 -12.62 12.70
CA LYS A 123 -8.54 -11.81 13.49
C LYS A 123 -7.96 -11.29 14.80
N LEU A 124 -6.68 -10.92 14.80
CA LEU A 124 -5.96 -10.37 15.96
C LEU A 124 -6.26 -8.89 16.22
N GLY A 125 -6.95 -8.24 15.27
CA GLY A 125 -7.23 -6.79 15.30
C GLY A 125 -6.11 -5.96 14.70
N ARG A 126 -6.27 -4.63 14.72
CA ARG A 126 -5.31 -3.70 14.13
C ARG A 126 -3.92 -3.84 14.76
N PRO A 127 -2.80 -3.87 14.00
CA PRO A 127 -1.46 -4.02 14.54
C PRO A 127 -1.14 -2.99 15.62
N GLN A 128 -0.74 -3.49 16.80
CA GLN A 128 -0.41 -2.69 17.96
C GLN A 128 0.62 -3.43 18.83
N TYR A 129 1.75 -2.75 19.07
CA TYR A 129 2.77 -3.23 19.98
C TYR A 129 2.21 -3.50 21.38
N GLY A 130 2.59 -4.62 21.99
CA GLY A 130 2.18 -5.01 23.34
C GLY A 130 0.75 -5.55 23.44
N LYS A 131 0.06 -5.69 22.31
CA LYS A 131 -1.31 -6.26 22.24
C LYS A 131 -1.38 -7.49 21.35
N ASN A 132 -1.03 -7.34 20.07
CA ASN A 132 -1.07 -8.41 19.08
C ASN A 132 0.23 -8.48 18.24
N VAL A 133 1.13 -7.52 18.40
CA VAL A 133 2.48 -7.53 17.85
C VAL A 133 3.46 -7.32 18.99
N PHE A 134 4.52 -8.13 19.03
CA PHE A 134 5.55 -8.10 20.06
C PHE A 134 6.94 -8.16 19.41
N PHE A 135 7.97 -7.86 20.19
CA PHE A 135 9.36 -7.94 19.79
C PHE A 135 10.01 -9.18 20.38
N HIS A 136 11.06 -9.71 19.73
CA HIS A 136 11.80 -10.85 20.27
C HIS A 136 12.33 -10.58 21.69
N ARG A 137 12.87 -9.37 21.93
CA ARG A 137 13.35 -8.94 23.26
C ARG A 137 12.31 -8.97 24.38
N ASP A 138 11.01 -9.08 24.05
CA ASP A 138 9.96 -9.21 25.05
C ASP A 138 9.90 -10.64 25.65
N PHE A 139 10.56 -11.62 25.01
CA PHE A 139 10.56 -13.04 25.40
C PHE A 139 11.94 -13.57 25.78
N CYS A 140 13.03 -13.00 25.24
CA CYS A 140 14.39 -13.40 25.59
C CYS A 140 15.35 -12.19 25.64
N ALA A 141 16.50 -12.34 26.29
CA ALA A 141 17.50 -11.27 26.39
C ALA A 141 18.26 -11.11 25.07
N THR A 142 17.82 -10.19 24.21
CA THR A 142 18.41 -9.92 22.90
C THR A 142 18.23 -8.45 22.47
N GLU A 143 19.05 -7.97 21.54
CA GLU A 143 18.85 -6.66 20.88
C GLU A 143 17.70 -6.71 19.85
N CYS A 144 17.36 -7.91 19.37
CA CYS A 144 16.36 -8.14 18.34
C CYS A 144 14.96 -7.56 18.73
N PRO A 145 14.28 -6.80 17.85
CA PRO A 145 14.55 -6.58 16.42
C PRO A 145 15.28 -5.26 16.11
N ALA A 146 16.16 -4.80 17.01
CA ALA A 146 17.01 -3.62 16.85
C ALA A 146 16.25 -2.37 16.36
N SER A 147 16.45 -1.98 15.10
CA SER A 147 15.85 -0.78 14.50
C SER A 147 14.32 -0.78 14.52
N ILE A 148 13.67 -1.93 14.32
CA ILE A 148 12.20 -2.05 14.31
C ILE A 148 11.60 -1.73 15.69
N ALA A 149 12.36 -1.98 16.75
CA ALA A 149 11.97 -1.68 18.12
C ALA A 149 12.67 -0.41 18.68
N GLY A 150 13.40 0.28 17.82
CA GLY A 150 14.14 1.51 18.09
C GLY A 150 13.82 2.58 17.05
N SER A 151 14.81 2.95 16.24
CA SER A 151 14.74 4.12 15.34
C SER A 151 13.68 4.05 14.22
N GLN A 152 13.21 2.86 13.85
CA GLN A 152 12.20 2.65 12.79
C GLN A 152 10.82 2.23 13.33
N ARG A 153 10.65 2.16 14.66
CA ARG A 153 9.41 1.67 15.30
C ARG A 153 8.16 2.41 14.84
N ASP A 154 8.17 3.74 14.95
CA ASP A 154 6.98 4.55 14.66
C ASP A 154 6.60 4.46 13.18
N ALA A 155 7.59 4.49 12.29
CA ALA A 155 7.37 4.31 10.85
C ALA A 155 6.77 2.93 10.54
N TYR A 156 7.31 1.87 11.15
CA TYR A 156 6.84 0.50 10.95
C TYR A 156 5.38 0.33 11.40
N PHE A 157 5.05 0.76 12.63
CA PHE A 157 3.69 0.61 13.16
C PHE A 157 2.66 1.54 12.51
N LYS A 158 3.06 2.76 12.12
CA LYS A 158 2.22 3.64 11.30
C LYS A 158 1.88 2.93 9.99
N ARG A 159 2.89 2.36 9.32
CA ARG A 159 2.70 1.69 8.04
C ARG A 159 1.86 0.42 8.13
N ALA A 160 2.06 -0.38 9.18
CA ALA A 160 1.26 -1.59 9.42
C ALA A 160 -0.21 -1.22 9.67
N GLY A 161 -0.44 -0.13 10.40
CA GLY A 161 -1.77 0.43 10.60
C GLY A 161 -2.44 0.85 9.29
N GLU A 162 -1.74 1.61 8.44
CA GLU A 162 -2.25 2.04 7.13
C GLU A 162 -2.63 0.86 6.23
N TRP A 163 -1.79 -0.16 6.17
CA TRP A 163 -2.09 -1.37 5.40
C TRP A 163 -3.32 -2.11 5.95
N TYR A 164 -3.42 -2.23 7.27
CA TYR A 164 -4.58 -2.87 7.90
C TYR A 164 -5.88 -2.11 7.59
N ASP A 165 -5.85 -0.79 7.69
CA ASP A 165 -7.00 0.07 7.43
C ASP A 165 -7.40 0.04 5.94
N ALA A 166 -6.41 0.05 5.02
CA ALA A 166 -6.65 -0.10 3.58
C ALA A 166 -7.24 -1.48 3.23
N MET A 167 -6.74 -2.53 3.86
CA MET A 167 -7.25 -3.91 3.73
C MET A 167 -8.70 -4.05 4.23
N GLN A 168 -9.08 -3.32 5.28
CA GLN A 168 -10.45 -3.27 5.79
C GLN A 168 -11.36 -2.40 4.90
N ALA A 169 -10.84 -1.31 4.33
CA ALA A 169 -11.58 -0.47 3.38
C ALA A 169 -11.84 -1.21 2.06
N GLY A 170 -10.92 -2.07 1.61
CA GLY A 170 -11.15 -3.01 0.50
C GLY A 170 -12.21 -4.09 0.80
N LYS A 171 -12.64 -4.20 2.07
CA LYS A 171 -13.77 -5.00 2.56
C LYS A 171 -15.07 -4.19 2.68
N THR A 172 -15.09 -2.90 2.29
CA THR A 172 -16.37 -2.20 2.13
C THR A 172 -17.17 -2.93 1.05
N ASN A 173 -18.20 -3.62 1.55
CA ASN A 173 -19.16 -4.45 0.84
C ASN A 173 -19.40 -3.98 -0.60
N ILE A 174 -18.93 -4.74 -1.58
CA ILE A 174 -19.82 -5.06 -2.70
C ILE A 174 -20.88 -5.97 -2.07
N ASN A 175 -21.99 -5.36 -1.67
CA ASN A 175 -23.12 -6.06 -1.09
C ASN A 175 -23.77 -6.85 -2.23
N THR A 176 -23.47 -8.14 -2.36
CA THR A 176 -24.11 -9.01 -3.36
C THR A 176 -25.40 -9.67 -2.85
N GLN A 177 -25.97 -9.20 -1.74
CA GLN A 177 -27.33 -9.54 -1.38
C GLN A 177 -28.12 -8.32 -0.92
N GLN A 178 -29.30 -8.22 -1.54
CA GLN A 178 -30.32 -7.17 -1.49
C GLN A 178 -29.92 -5.90 -2.23
N GLY A 179 -30.40 -5.79 -3.48
CA GLY A 179 -30.45 -4.51 -4.16
C GLY A 179 -31.12 -3.50 -3.25
N ASP A 180 -30.46 -2.36 -3.03
CA ASP A 180 -31.21 -1.14 -2.93
C ASP A 180 -31.88 -0.93 -4.28
N ASP A 181 -33.19 -0.67 -4.26
CA ASP A 181 -33.93 -0.30 -5.46
C ASP A 181 -33.57 1.12 -5.92
N ASP A 182 -32.33 1.58 -5.69
CA ASP A 182 -31.87 2.88 -6.13
C ASP A 182 -31.38 2.83 -7.59
N MET A 183 -31.65 3.92 -8.29
CA MET A 183 -31.23 4.08 -9.68
C MET A 183 -29.71 4.05 -9.71
N VAL A 184 -29.12 3.16 -10.52
CA VAL A 184 -27.68 3.11 -10.81
C VAL A 184 -27.13 4.52 -10.91
N THR A 185 -26.34 4.92 -9.91
CA THR A 185 -25.83 6.29 -9.85
C THR A 185 -24.60 6.43 -10.73
N THR A 186 -24.28 7.67 -11.10
CA THR A 186 -23.04 7.98 -11.83
C THR A 186 -21.81 7.53 -11.04
N GLN A 187 -21.85 7.55 -9.70
CA GLN A 187 -20.75 7.10 -8.85
C GLN A 187 -20.53 5.58 -8.91
N ASP A 188 -21.60 4.79 -9.04
CA ASP A 188 -21.50 3.34 -9.21
C ASP A 188 -20.91 2.99 -10.57
N MET A 189 -21.34 3.71 -11.61
CA MET A 189 -20.77 3.59 -12.96
C MET A 189 -19.29 3.98 -13.00
N GLU A 190 -18.90 5.04 -12.30
CA GLU A 190 -17.50 5.48 -12.19
C GLU A 190 -16.63 4.48 -11.42
N LYS A 191 -17.12 3.91 -10.32
CA LYS A 191 -16.43 2.86 -9.56
C LYS A 191 -16.23 1.60 -10.41
N ILE A 192 -17.27 1.15 -11.10
CA ILE A 192 -17.20 -0.02 -11.98
C ILE A 192 -16.25 0.25 -13.14
N ALA A 193 -16.33 1.43 -13.77
CA ALA A 193 -15.42 1.83 -14.84
C ALA A 193 -13.96 1.83 -14.39
N LYS A 194 -13.68 2.34 -13.18
CA LYS A 194 -12.32 2.37 -12.62
C LYS A 194 -11.79 0.97 -12.32
N LEU A 195 -12.60 0.12 -11.69
CA LEU A 195 -12.22 -1.27 -11.41
C LEU A 195 -11.98 -2.09 -12.68
N THR A 196 -12.81 -1.89 -13.71
CA THR A 196 -12.68 -2.59 -14.99
C THR A 196 -11.47 -2.08 -15.78
N ALA A 197 -11.20 -0.77 -15.75
CA ALA A 197 -10.03 -0.15 -16.36
C ALA A 197 -8.72 -0.62 -15.71
N ASP A 198 -8.65 -0.68 -14.38
CA ASP A 198 -7.41 -0.97 -13.68
C ASP A 198 -7.11 -2.48 -13.64
N LYS A 199 -8.13 -3.34 -13.48
CA LYS A 199 -7.92 -4.80 -13.30
C LYS A 199 -7.93 -5.61 -14.58
N VAL A 200 -8.73 -5.23 -15.58
CA VAL A 200 -8.85 -5.98 -16.84
C VAL A 200 -7.99 -5.34 -17.93
N TRP A 201 -7.95 -4.01 -17.98
CA TRP A 201 -7.39 -3.26 -19.10
C TRP A 201 -5.86 -3.09 -19.01
N LEU A 202 -5.31 -2.92 -17.80
CA LEU A 202 -3.87 -2.81 -17.56
C LEU A 202 -3.20 -4.13 -17.17
N HIS A 203 -3.93 -5.25 -17.24
CA HIS A 203 -3.41 -6.58 -16.93
C HIS A 203 -2.25 -6.92 -17.87
N LYS A 204 -1.09 -7.31 -17.31
CA LYS A 204 0.05 -7.78 -18.09
C LYS A 204 -0.08 -9.25 -18.40
N LEU A 205 -0.05 -9.59 -19.68
CA LEU A 205 -0.04 -10.95 -20.17
C LEU A 205 1.33 -11.60 -19.93
N PRO A 206 1.45 -12.94 -20.08
CA PRO A 206 2.73 -13.64 -19.96
C PRO A 206 3.83 -13.12 -20.89
N SER A 207 3.45 -12.50 -22.02
CA SER A 207 4.36 -11.85 -22.96
C SER A 207 4.88 -10.49 -22.50
N GLY A 208 4.40 -9.95 -21.37
CA GLY A 208 4.69 -8.62 -20.87
C GLY A 208 3.86 -7.50 -21.49
N ALA A 209 3.13 -7.79 -22.58
CA ALA A 209 2.18 -6.87 -23.18
C ALA A 209 0.97 -6.66 -22.26
N VAL A 210 0.46 -5.43 -22.20
CA VAL A 210 -0.82 -5.17 -21.51
C VAL A 210 -1.97 -5.65 -22.39
N ALA A 211 -2.98 -6.27 -21.77
CA ALA A 211 -4.11 -6.90 -22.46
C ALA A 211 -4.80 -5.96 -23.47
N ARG A 212 -4.79 -4.66 -23.18
CA ARG A 212 -5.32 -3.61 -24.06
C ARG A 212 -4.60 -3.48 -25.41
N ASP A 213 -3.28 -3.70 -25.44
CA ASP A 213 -2.44 -3.50 -26.62
C ASP A 213 -2.56 -4.68 -27.60
N MET A 214 -3.26 -5.74 -27.21
CA MET A 214 -3.61 -6.87 -28.08
C MET A 214 -4.85 -6.60 -28.95
N ILE A 215 -5.61 -5.53 -28.69
CA ILE A 215 -6.76 -5.14 -29.52
C ILE A 215 -6.23 -4.30 -30.69
N SER A 216 -6.49 -4.77 -31.91
CA SER A 216 -6.11 -4.24 -33.24
C SER A 216 -5.55 -2.79 -33.31
N PRO A 217 -4.52 -2.53 -34.15
CA PRO A 217 -3.99 -1.18 -34.42
C PRO A 217 -5.05 -0.13 -34.79
N ALA A 218 -6.20 -0.53 -35.33
CA ALA A 218 -7.31 0.35 -35.65
C ALA A 218 -7.89 1.09 -34.43
N CYS A 219 -7.78 0.51 -33.22
CA CYS A 219 -8.33 1.09 -31.98
C CYS A 219 -7.29 1.93 -31.20
N GLN A 220 -6.01 1.84 -31.51
CA GLN A 220 -4.93 2.53 -30.76
C GLN A 220 -5.10 4.06 -30.77
N ASN A 221 -5.67 4.63 -31.84
CA ASN A 221 -5.98 6.06 -31.92
C ASN A 221 -7.06 6.49 -30.91
N ALA A 222 -8.08 5.65 -30.70
CA ALA A 222 -9.14 5.92 -29.74
C ALA A 222 -8.61 5.87 -28.30
N PHE A 223 -7.66 4.96 -28.03
CA PHE A 223 -7.01 4.87 -26.73
C PHE A 223 -6.05 6.02 -26.47
N TRP A 224 -5.28 6.46 -27.48
CA TRP A 224 -4.46 7.66 -27.35
C TRP A 224 -5.32 8.90 -27.08
N LEU A 225 -6.43 9.06 -27.81
CA LEU A 225 -7.38 10.14 -27.58
C LEU A 225 -8.00 10.09 -26.19
N ARG A 226 -8.37 8.90 -25.68
CA ARG A 226 -8.85 8.75 -24.29
C ARG A 226 -7.77 9.08 -23.26
N ASP A 227 -6.57 8.53 -23.41
CA ASP A 227 -5.52 8.60 -22.39
C ASP A 227 -4.79 9.95 -22.37
N HIS A 228 -4.79 10.68 -23.50
CA HIS A 228 -4.06 11.95 -23.64
C HIS A 228 -4.96 13.08 -24.14
N GLY A 229 -5.80 12.83 -25.14
CA GLY A 229 -6.67 13.86 -25.73
C GLY A 229 -7.74 14.35 -24.76
N VAL A 230 -8.47 13.44 -24.11
CA VAL A 230 -9.55 13.76 -23.16
C VAL A 230 -9.01 14.46 -21.92
N PRO A 231 -7.94 13.99 -21.24
CA PRO A 231 -7.32 14.74 -20.15
C PRO A 231 -6.87 16.15 -20.56
N ASN A 232 -6.29 16.31 -21.76
CA ASN A 232 -5.92 17.64 -22.26
C ASN A 232 -7.14 18.54 -22.49
N ILE A 233 -8.25 18.00 -22.99
CA ILE A 233 -9.50 18.74 -23.15
C ILE A 233 -10.08 19.09 -21.77
N MET A 234 -10.12 18.14 -20.83
CA MET A 234 -10.63 18.37 -19.47
C MET A 234 -9.81 19.42 -18.72
N ASN A 235 -8.48 19.42 -18.85
CA ASN A 235 -7.61 20.46 -18.31
C ASN A 235 -7.93 21.83 -18.93
N ARG A 236 -8.16 21.90 -20.24
CA ARG A 236 -8.57 23.14 -20.91
C ARG A 236 -9.97 23.61 -20.50
N VAL A 237 -10.90 22.69 -20.26
CA VAL A 237 -12.25 22.98 -19.74
C VAL A 237 -12.16 23.54 -18.33
N ALA A 238 -11.38 22.92 -17.44
CA ALA A 238 -11.15 23.43 -16.08
C ALA A 238 -10.57 24.85 -16.08
N VAL A 239 -9.63 25.15 -16.98
CA VAL A 239 -9.10 26.52 -17.16
C VAL A 239 -10.18 27.49 -17.63
N CYS A 240 -11.06 27.08 -18.53
CA CYS A 240 -12.20 27.90 -18.96
C CYS A 240 -13.21 28.14 -17.82
N GLU A 241 -13.52 27.12 -17.02
CA GLU A 241 -14.42 27.24 -15.85
C GLU A 241 -13.87 28.24 -14.82
N THR A 242 -12.58 28.19 -14.53
CA THR A 242 -11.92 29.17 -13.65
C THR A 242 -12.02 30.59 -14.22
N LYS A 243 -11.81 30.76 -15.54
CA LYS A 243 -11.96 32.08 -16.20
C LYS A 243 -13.39 32.60 -16.15
N VAL A 244 -14.38 31.75 -16.38
CA VAL A 244 -15.81 32.12 -16.31
C VAL A 244 -16.18 32.52 -14.88
N THR A 245 -15.72 31.79 -13.87
CA THR A 245 -15.94 32.11 -12.45
C THR A 245 -15.29 33.44 -12.06
N ALA A 246 -14.09 33.73 -12.59
CA ALA A 246 -13.43 35.02 -12.39
C ALA A 246 -14.21 36.17 -13.03
N MET A 247 -14.74 35.97 -14.25
CA MET A 247 -15.60 36.95 -14.92
C MET A 247 -16.91 37.18 -14.16
N GLU A 248 -17.54 36.12 -13.63
CA GLU A 248 -18.75 36.22 -12.79
C GLU A 248 -18.46 37.00 -11.50
N THR A 249 -17.31 36.77 -10.87
CA THR A 249 -16.89 37.52 -9.67
C THR A 249 -16.66 39.00 -10.00
N ALA A 250 -16.01 39.30 -11.11
CA ALA A 250 -15.81 40.68 -11.59
C ALA A 250 -17.15 41.39 -11.91
N MET A 251 -18.08 40.69 -12.57
CA MET A 251 -19.42 41.20 -12.86
C MET A 251 -20.21 41.45 -11.58
N ASN A 252 -20.13 40.55 -10.59
CA ASN A 252 -20.78 40.73 -9.29
C ASN A 252 -20.17 41.89 -8.49
N ALA A 253 -18.85 42.10 -8.58
CA ALA A 253 -18.19 43.27 -7.99
C ALA A 253 -18.67 44.57 -8.65
N LEU A 254 -18.69 44.64 -9.99
CA LEU A 254 -19.22 45.76 -10.77
C LEU A 254 -20.68 46.08 -10.42
N ALA A 255 -21.53 45.06 -10.35
CA ALA A 255 -22.95 45.18 -10.01
C ALA A 255 -23.20 45.71 -8.59
N LYS A 256 -22.29 45.42 -7.65
CA LYS A 256 -22.35 45.93 -6.26
C LYS A 256 -21.72 47.32 -6.09
N SER A 257 -20.93 47.78 -7.06
CA SER A 257 -20.20 49.06 -7.04
C SER A 257 -20.89 50.20 -7.80
N VAL A 258 -22.20 50.09 -8.05
CA VAL A 258 -22.99 51.15 -8.70
C VAL A 258 -22.88 52.45 -7.86
N GLY A 259 -22.19 53.46 -8.39
CA GLY A 259 -21.94 54.75 -7.73
C GLY A 259 -20.51 54.96 -7.19
N ALA A 260 -19.61 53.98 -7.30
CA ALA A 260 -18.21 54.12 -6.89
C ALA A 260 -17.31 54.74 -7.99
N ASN A 261 -16.15 55.28 -7.60
CA ASN A 261 -15.18 55.88 -8.53
C ASN A 261 -14.63 54.81 -9.52
N PRO A 262 -14.66 55.05 -10.84
CA PRO A 262 -14.20 54.11 -11.86
C PRO A 262 -12.78 53.53 -11.64
N ALA A 263 -11.87 54.29 -11.04
CA ALA A 263 -10.50 53.83 -10.79
C ALA A 263 -10.41 52.72 -9.73
N ASP A 264 -11.25 52.79 -8.70
CA ASP A 264 -11.27 51.80 -7.61
C ASP A 264 -11.91 50.49 -8.07
N ILE A 265 -12.94 50.60 -8.92
CA ILE A 265 -13.59 49.47 -9.57
C ILE A 265 -12.60 48.72 -10.48
N ALA A 266 -11.83 49.43 -11.30
CA ALA A 266 -10.85 48.83 -12.18
C ALA A 266 -9.80 48.01 -11.41
N LYS A 267 -9.34 48.53 -10.27
CA LYS A 267 -8.34 47.88 -9.43
C LYS A 267 -8.88 46.62 -8.73
N ILE A 268 -10.10 46.67 -8.20
CA ILE A 268 -10.74 45.50 -7.56
C ILE A 268 -10.94 44.36 -8.57
N VAL A 269 -11.34 44.69 -9.80
CA VAL A 269 -11.49 43.70 -10.88
C VAL A 269 -10.14 43.13 -11.30
N GLU A 270 -9.12 43.97 -11.46
CA GLU A 270 -7.76 43.53 -11.79
C GLU A 270 -7.21 42.56 -10.74
N ASP A 271 -7.30 42.91 -9.46
CA ASP A 271 -6.79 42.09 -8.36
C ASP A 271 -7.53 40.73 -8.25
N ALA A 272 -8.86 40.73 -8.41
CA ALA A 272 -9.66 39.50 -8.36
C ALA A 272 -9.35 38.54 -9.53
N VAL A 273 -9.15 39.10 -10.73
CA VAL A 273 -8.77 38.31 -11.91
C VAL A 273 -7.36 37.77 -11.77
N LYS A 274 -6.41 38.60 -11.32
CA LYS A 274 -4.99 38.24 -11.21
C LYS A 274 -4.76 37.14 -10.16
N ASN A 275 -5.35 37.28 -8.98
CA ASN A 275 -5.26 36.26 -7.93
C ASN A 275 -5.76 34.88 -8.39
N LYS A 276 -6.80 34.83 -9.25
CA LYS A 276 -7.33 33.57 -9.76
C LYS A 276 -6.53 33.00 -10.94
N LEU A 277 -5.91 33.85 -11.74
CA LEU A 277 -5.00 33.41 -12.80
C LEU A 277 -3.67 32.88 -12.25
N ASP A 278 -3.17 33.45 -11.14
CA ASP A 278 -1.93 33.01 -10.49
C ASP A 278 -2.07 31.63 -9.80
N GLU A 279 -3.29 31.18 -9.51
CA GLU A 279 -3.59 29.83 -9.00
C GLU A 279 -3.58 28.75 -10.10
N ILE A 280 -3.45 29.12 -11.38
CA ILE A 280 -3.51 28.19 -12.52
C ILE A 280 -2.10 27.67 -12.87
N ASP A 281 -1.76 26.46 -12.42
CA ASP A 281 -0.58 25.69 -12.88
C ASP A 281 -1.00 24.68 -13.96
N ILE A 282 -0.60 24.91 -15.22
CA ILE A 282 -0.94 24.04 -16.34
C ILE A 282 0.30 23.23 -16.76
N GLN A 283 0.36 21.98 -16.33
CA GLN A 283 1.34 21.02 -16.82
C GLN A 283 0.78 20.28 -18.05
N ILE A 284 1.18 20.69 -19.26
CA ILE A 284 0.86 19.94 -20.50
C ILE A 284 2.07 19.11 -20.90
N THR A 285 2.01 17.80 -20.67
CA THR A 285 3.01 16.86 -21.19
C THR A 285 2.51 16.25 -22.49
N ALA A 286 3.12 16.64 -23.61
CA ALA A 286 2.91 15.99 -24.91
C ALA A 286 4.05 14.98 -25.14
N THR A 287 3.73 13.69 -25.18
CA THR A 287 4.67 12.67 -25.65
C THR A 287 4.42 12.42 -27.14
N PRO A 288 5.45 12.46 -28.01
CA PRO A 288 5.28 12.21 -29.43
C PRO A 288 4.70 10.82 -29.67
N LYS A 289 3.81 10.73 -30.67
CA LYS A 289 3.27 9.46 -31.14
C LYS A 289 4.36 8.74 -31.95
N ALA A 290 4.69 7.51 -31.57
CA ALA A 290 5.52 6.61 -32.37
C ALA A 290 4.72 6.05 -33.56
#